data_AF-A0A8T7A8I0-F1
#
_entry.id   AF-A0A8T7A8I0-F1
#
_cell.length_a   1.000
_cell.length_b   1.000
_cell.length_c   1.000
_cell.angle_alpha   90.00
_cell.angle_beta   90.00
_cell.angle_gamma   90.00
#
_symmetry.space_group_name_H-M   'P 1'
#
loop_
_entity.id
_entity.type
_entity.pdbx_description
1 polymer ?
#
loop_
_entity_poly.entity_id
_entity_poly.type
_entity_poly.pdbx_seq_one_letter_code
_entity_poly.pdbx_strand_id
1 'polypeptide(L)'
;MAEIILYITKSDAPQIVEWLNNDDEIAWIIKADQNKTKIRWKAVHSITSVTEGEYCLWIINSGILRIPSGDPNIKDTHVLDPFKGWEQRLDDENIEIPWFGAPAPETFVFKFYENGFEEENSLARSGFFWIGNYFAEIGIPAPDESKKWWNKLKRFVKKNSTGIPWSKELGTGRTGAYAFHDAYKQLQSGRPKDVNL
;
A
#
# COMPACT_ATOMS: atom_id res chain seq x y z
N MET A 1 2.17 11.39 7.50
CA MET A 1 1.95 10.24 6.60
C MET A 1 0.63 10.45 5.88
N ALA A 2 0.56 10.12 4.58
CA ALA A 2 -0.65 10.24 3.78
C ALA A 2 -1.31 8.87 3.63
N GLU A 3 -2.64 8.85 3.67
CA GLU A 3 -3.43 7.62 3.57
C GLU A 3 -4.66 7.84 2.69
N ILE A 4 -5.06 6.79 1.97
CA ILE A 4 -6.36 6.68 1.32
C ILE A 4 -7.05 5.44 1.90
N ILE A 5 -8.09 5.68 2.69
CA ILE A 5 -8.85 4.65 3.38
C ILE A 5 -9.90 4.07 2.44
N LEU A 6 -9.94 2.75 2.32
CA LEU A 6 -10.80 2.01 1.40
C LEU A 6 -11.61 0.93 2.12
N TYR A 7 -12.85 0.73 1.68
CA TYR A 7 -13.57 -0.53 1.84
C TYR A 7 -13.66 -1.19 0.46
N ILE A 8 -13.12 -2.40 0.36
CA ILE A 8 -13.03 -3.18 -0.88
C ILE A 8 -13.28 -4.64 -0.56
N THR A 9 -13.98 -5.34 -1.46
CA THR A 9 -14.18 -6.79 -1.36
C THR A 9 -13.27 -7.51 -2.35
N LYS A 10 -13.20 -8.84 -2.25
CA LYS A 10 -12.56 -9.68 -3.28
C LYS A 10 -13.14 -9.46 -4.68
N SER A 11 -14.40 -9.04 -4.81
CA SER A 11 -15.03 -8.71 -6.08
C SER A 11 -14.55 -7.36 -6.65
N ASP A 12 -14.17 -6.41 -5.78
CA ASP A 12 -13.65 -5.11 -6.17
C ASP A 12 -12.14 -5.14 -6.49
N ALA A 13 -11.39 -6.02 -5.82
CA ALA A 13 -9.94 -6.09 -5.92
C ALA A 13 -9.36 -6.20 -7.34
N PRO A 14 -9.95 -6.99 -8.28
CA PRO A 14 -9.46 -7.07 -9.66
C PRO A 14 -9.36 -5.73 -10.37
N GLN A 15 -10.26 -4.78 -10.09
CA GLN A 15 -10.24 -3.45 -10.71
C GLN A 15 -9.01 -2.63 -10.27
N ILE A 16 -8.62 -2.75 -8.99
CA ILE A 16 -7.42 -2.08 -8.46
C ILE A 16 -6.16 -2.71 -9.06
N VAL A 17 -6.12 -4.05 -9.10
CA VAL A 17 -4.99 -4.79 -9.69
C VAL A 17 -4.83 -4.45 -11.16
N GLU A 18 -5.92 -4.45 -11.94
CA GLU A 18 -5.90 -4.07 -13.34
C GLU A 18 -5.40 -2.63 -13.54
N TRP A 19 -5.88 -1.68 -12.72
CA TRP A 19 -5.43 -0.29 -12.83
C TRP A 19 -3.94 -0.14 -12.52
N LEU A 20 -3.44 -0.80 -11.47
CA LEU A 20 -2.02 -0.80 -11.09
C LEU A 20 -1.14 -1.48 -12.15
N ASN A 21 -1.57 -2.63 -12.68
CA ASN A 21 -0.82 -3.37 -13.71
C ASN A 21 -0.72 -2.61 -15.05
N ASN A 22 -1.66 -1.71 -15.33
CA ASN A 22 -1.67 -0.89 -16.54
C ASN A 22 -0.88 0.42 -16.39
N ASP A 23 -0.30 0.69 -15.23
CA ASP A 23 0.48 1.89 -14.95
C ASP A 23 1.98 1.60 -15.08
N ASP A 24 2.63 2.15 -16.10
CA ASP A 24 4.05 1.96 -16.41
C ASP A 24 4.99 2.73 -15.46
N GLU A 25 4.43 3.57 -14.59
CA GLU A 25 5.19 4.35 -13.60
C GLU A 25 5.39 3.58 -12.26
N ILE A 26 4.64 2.50 -12.03
CA ILE A 26 4.64 1.74 -10.77
C ILE A 26 4.97 0.26 -11.02
N ALA A 27 5.61 -0.37 -10.06
CA ALA A 27 5.81 -1.82 -10.02
C ALA A 27 5.36 -2.38 -8.67
N TRP A 28 4.93 -3.63 -8.67
CA TRP A 28 4.75 -4.42 -7.47
C TRP A 28 6.11 -4.93 -6.99
N ILE A 29 6.34 -4.96 -5.69
CA ILE A 29 7.43 -5.72 -5.10
C ILE A 29 6.85 -6.96 -4.45
N ILE A 30 7.27 -8.12 -4.93
CA ILE A 30 6.77 -9.42 -4.48
C ILE A 30 7.86 -10.22 -3.77
N LYS A 31 7.43 -11.10 -2.87
CA LYS A 31 8.25 -12.18 -2.32
C LYS A 31 8.48 -13.22 -3.43
N ALA A 32 9.72 -13.31 -3.91
CA ALA A 32 10.10 -14.23 -4.96
C ALA A 32 10.54 -15.61 -4.43
N ASP A 33 11.17 -15.63 -3.25
CA ASP A 33 11.59 -16.85 -2.56
C ASP A 33 11.80 -16.56 -1.06
N GLN A 34 11.76 -17.59 -0.21
CA GLN A 34 11.99 -17.47 1.23
C GLN A 34 12.65 -18.72 1.81
N ASN A 35 13.74 -18.50 2.56
CA ASN A 35 14.39 -19.50 3.39
C ASN A 35 14.56 -18.96 4.81
N LYS A 36 13.65 -19.35 5.71
CA LYS A 36 13.54 -18.82 7.08
C LYS A 36 13.38 -17.30 7.04
N THR A 37 14.30 -16.59 7.70
CA THR A 37 14.42 -15.14 7.78
C THR A 37 15.08 -14.50 6.56
N LYS A 38 15.60 -15.28 5.62
CA LYS A 38 16.22 -14.78 4.38
C LYS A 38 15.19 -14.79 3.26
N ILE A 39 14.76 -13.60 2.85
CA ILE A 39 13.71 -13.42 1.84
C ILE A 39 14.32 -12.81 0.58
N ARG A 40 13.95 -13.37 -0.58
CA ARG A 40 14.27 -12.78 -1.88
C ARG A 40 13.07 -11.96 -2.36
N TRP A 41 13.31 -10.69 -2.64
CA TRP A 41 12.32 -9.76 -3.18
C TRP A 41 12.61 -9.48 -4.64
N LYS A 42 11.58 -9.11 -5.40
CA LYS A 42 11.73 -8.67 -6.79
C LYS A 42 10.59 -7.74 -7.21
N ALA A 43 10.92 -6.72 -8.00
CA ALA A 43 9.93 -5.92 -8.68
C ALA A 43 9.34 -6.65 -9.91
N VAL A 44 8.03 -6.53 -10.11
CA VAL A 44 7.31 -7.04 -11.29
C VAL A 44 6.28 -6.00 -11.74
N HIS A 45 6.07 -5.91 -13.05
CA HIS A 45 5.08 -4.97 -13.62
C HIS A 45 3.64 -5.36 -13.28
N SER A 46 3.37 -6.66 -13.12
CA SER A 46 2.02 -7.15 -12.95
C SER A 46 1.95 -8.36 -12.03
N ILE A 47 0.86 -8.44 -11.28
CA ILE A 47 0.42 -9.64 -10.56
C ILE A 47 -0.97 -10.05 -11.05
N THR A 48 -1.33 -11.32 -10.89
CA THR A 48 -2.64 -11.84 -11.35
C THR A 48 -3.78 -11.41 -10.44
N SER A 49 -3.54 -11.39 -9.13
CA SER A 49 -4.55 -11.14 -8.11
C SER A 49 -3.89 -10.76 -6.78
N VAL A 50 -4.68 -10.21 -5.86
CA VAL A 50 -4.30 -10.01 -4.46
C VAL A 50 -5.15 -10.90 -3.54
N THR A 51 -4.52 -11.47 -2.52
CA THR A 51 -5.16 -12.05 -1.33
C THR A 51 -5.13 -11.04 -0.18
N GLU A 52 -5.84 -11.32 0.92
CA GLU A 52 -5.72 -10.46 2.10
C GLU A 52 -4.27 -10.40 2.59
N GLY A 53 -3.79 -9.21 2.94
CA GLY A 53 -2.40 -8.93 3.27
C GLY A 53 -1.92 -7.53 2.84
N GLU A 54 -0.62 -7.31 3.03
CA GLU A 54 0.09 -6.09 2.64
C GLU A 54 0.92 -6.29 1.36
N TYR A 55 0.91 -5.27 0.51
CA TYR A 55 1.61 -5.24 -0.77
C TYR A 55 2.47 -3.99 -0.85
N CYS A 56 3.70 -4.15 -1.32
CA CYS A 56 4.57 -3.02 -1.56
C CYS A 56 4.55 -2.64 -3.04
N LEU A 57 4.43 -1.33 -3.29
CA LEU A 57 4.52 -0.73 -4.60
C LEU A 57 5.72 0.21 -4.65
N TRP A 58 6.37 0.32 -5.80
CA TRP A 58 7.54 1.17 -6.03
C TRP A 58 7.40 1.96 -7.32
N ILE A 59 7.76 3.25 -7.27
CA ILE A 59 7.78 4.13 -8.46
C ILE A 59 9.06 3.87 -9.25
N ILE A 60 8.92 3.31 -10.45
CA ILE A 60 10.07 2.80 -11.23
C ILE A 60 11.15 3.87 -11.48
N ASN A 61 10.73 5.11 -11.73
CA ASN A 61 11.63 6.22 -12.05
C ASN A 61 12.02 7.09 -10.85
N SER A 62 11.71 6.67 -9.62
CA SER A 62 11.99 7.46 -8.41
C SER A 62 13.43 7.32 -7.88
N GLY A 63 14.22 6.41 -8.46
CA GLY A 63 15.62 6.17 -8.10
C GLY A 63 15.86 4.80 -7.48
N ILE A 64 17.02 4.67 -6.81
CA ILE A 64 17.46 3.44 -6.17
C ILE A 64 16.68 3.18 -4.88
N LEU A 65 16.30 1.92 -4.64
CA LEU A 65 15.73 1.52 -3.35
C LEU A 65 16.85 1.38 -2.32
N ARG A 66 16.65 1.97 -1.13
CA ARG A 66 17.58 1.85 -0.01
C ARG A 66 17.11 0.78 0.95
N ILE A 67 17.98 -0.17 1.26
CA ILE A 67 17.70 -1.23 2.24
C ILE A 67 18.51 -0.92 3.49
N PRO A 68 17.85 -0.58 4.61
CA PRO A 68 18.54 -0.31 5.86
C PRO A 68 19.28 -1.56 6.33
N SER A 69 20.47 -1.36 6.88
CA SER A 69 21.25 -2.46 7.47
C SER A 69 20.65 -2.98 8.79
N GLY A 70 19.88 -2.13 9.49
CA GLY A 70 19.39 -2.36 10.84
C GLY A 70 20.44 -2.13 11.94
N ASP A 71 21.70 -1.87 11.58
CA ASP A 71 22.80 -1.60 12.50
C ASP A 71 23.39 -0.21 12.21
N PRO A 72 23.44 0.72 13.19
CA PRO A 72 23.98 2.06 12.97
C PRO A 72 25.45 2.11 12.51
N ASN A 73 26.20 1.01 12.68
CA ASN A 73 27.60 0.89 12.27
C ASN A 73 27.77 0.28 10.87
N ILE A 74 26.72 -0.30 10.30
CA ILE A 74 26.73 -0.91 8.97
C ILE A 74 26.00 0.03 8.00
N LYS A 75 26.66 0.38 6.90
CA LYS A 75 26.04 1.20 5.86
C LYS A 75 24.85 0.48 5.23
N ASP A 76 23.81 1.24 4.94
CA ASP A 76 22.68 0.79 4.14
C ASP A 76 23.14 0.27 2.77
N THR A 77 22.39 -0.68 2.24
CA THR A 77 22.62 -1.23 0.91
C THR A 77 21.67 -0.62 -0.10
N HIS A 78 22.07 -0.61 -1.37
CA HIS A 78 21.27 -0.06 -2.45
C HIS A 78 20.89 -1.16 -3.44
N VAL A 79 19.61 -1.21 -3.81
CA VAL A 79 19.12 -2.05 -4.90
C VAL A 79 19.11 -1.20 -6.17
N LEU A 80 20.08 -1.44 -7.03
CA LEU A 80 20.24 -0.69 -8.29
C LEU A 80 19.17 -1.04 -9.33
N ASP A 81 18.72 -2.29 -9.32
CA ASP A 81 17.75 -2.82 -10.29
C ASP A 81 16.76 -3.73 -9.55
N PRO A 82 15.65 -3.19 -9.03
CA PRO A 82 14.66 -3.95 -8.29
C PRO A 82 14.06 -5.12 -9.10
N PHE A 83 14.07 -5.05 -10.43
CA PHE A 83 13.56 -6.13 -11.29
C PHE A 83 14.47 -7.36 -11.34
N LYS A 84 15.77 -7.21 -11.06
CA LYS A 84 16.68 -8.37 -10.86
C LYS A 84 16.48 -9.07 -9.52
N GLY A 85 15.83 -8.36 -8.59
CA GLY A 85 15.60 -8.80 -7.23
C GLY A 85 16.82 -8.65 -6.33
N TRP A 86 16.58 -8.77 -5.04
CA TRP A 86 17.59 -8.67 -3.99
C TRP A 86 17.22 -9.59 -2.82
N GLU A 87 18.14 -9.79 -1.91
CA GLU A 87 17.91 -10.55 -0.68
C GLU A 87 17.88 -9.60 0.52
N GLN A 88 16.98 -9.87 1.46
CA GLN A 88 16.91 -9.19 2.75
C GLN A 88 16.77 -10.23 3.85
N ARG A 89 17.47 -10.01 4.97
CA ARG A 89 17.28 -10.78 6.19
C ARG A 89 16.38 -9.97 7.14
N LEU A 90 15.30 -10.57 7.62
CA LEU A 90 14.33 -9.95 8.52
C LEU A 90 14.14 -10.80 9.77
N ASP A 91 13.65 -10.22 10.86
CA ASP A 91 13.51 -10.94 12.13
C ASP A 91 12.25 -11.82 12.22
N ASP A 92 11.33 -11.67 11.26
CA ASP A 92 10.06 -12.42 11.20
C ASP A 92 9.92 -13.11 9.83
N GLU A 93 9.48 -14.37 9.86
CA GLU A 93 9.23 -15.20 8.68
C GLU A 93 7.88 -14.87 8.02
N ASN A 94 6.96 -14.22 8.75
CA ASN A 94 5.61 -13.89 8.27
C ASN A 94 5.54 -12.52 7.56
N ILE A 95 6.69 -11.88 7.32
CA ILE A 95 6.71 -10.57 6.66
C ILE A 95 6.21 -10.67 5.21
N GLU A 96 5.24 -9.84 4.86
CA GLU A 96 4.63 -9.82 3.52
C GLU A 96 5.28 -8.81 2.57
N ILE A 97 5.87 -7.74 3.12
CA ILE A 97 6.51 -6.65 2.36
C ILE A 97 7.97 -6.43 2.77
N PRO A 98 8.87 -6.02 1.87
CA PRO A 98 10.24 -5.65 2.24
C PRO A 98 10.27 -4.51 3.27
N TRP A 99 11.32 -4.50 4.10
CA TRP A 99 11.54 -3.41 5.06
C TRP A 99 12.50 -2.38 4.46
N PHE A 100 12.00 -1.18 4.16
CA PHE A 100 12.82 -0.07 3.67
C PHE A 100 13.25 0.92 4.77
N GLY A 101 12.85 0.68 6.02
CA GLY A 101 13.06 1.63 7.11
C GLY A 101 12.40 2.99 6.82
N ALA A 102 12.86 4.02 7.51
CA ALA A 102 12.45 5.39 7.25
C ALA A 102 13.69 6.25 6.96
N PRO A 103 13.67 7.10 5.92
CA PRO A 103 12.56 7.34 4.99
C PRO A 103 12.60 6.49 3.71
N ALA A 104 11.42 6.12 3.18
CA ALA A 104 11.26 5.46 1.87
C ALA A 104 10.15 6.14 1.04
N PRO A 105 10.31 7.41 0.63
CA PRO A 105 9.28 8.18 -0.08
C PRO A 105 8.96 7.68 -1.50
N GLU A 106 9.77 6.78 -2.04
CA GLU A 106 9.59 6.10 -3.32
C GLU A 106 8.66 4.88 -3.27
N THR A 107 8.33 4.39 -2.07
CA THR A 107 7.50 3.20 -1.89
C THR A 107 6.13 3.53 -1.29
N PHE A 108 5.17 2.67 -1.57
CA PHE A 108 3.80 2.75 -1.09
C PHE A 108 3.38 1.39 -0.57
N VAL A 109 2.47 1.37 0.39
CA VAL A 109 1.87 0.14 0.88
C VAL A 109 0.41 0.11 0.47
N PHE A 110 -0.02 -0.97 -0.17
CA PHE A 110 -1.42 -1.30 -0.36
C PHE A 110 -1.80 -2.41 0.61
N LYS A 111 -2.71 -2.13 1.53
CA LYS A 111 -3.29 -3.13 2.42
C LYS A 111 -4.63 -3.56 1.89
N PHE A 112 -4.83 -4.86 1.73
CA PHE A 112 -6.10 -5.44 1.35
C PHE A 112 -6.58 -6.40 2.44
N TYR A 113 -7.72 -6.08 3.03
CA TYR A 113 -8.46 -6.95 3.96
C TYR A 113 -9.94 -6.75 3.65
N GLU A 114 -10.67 -7.82 3.38
CA GLU A 114 -12.12 -7.75 3.18
C GLU A 114 -12.85 -7.88 4.51
N ASN A 115 -12.40 -8.79 5.37
CA ASN A 115 -13.09 -9.10 6.62
C ASN A 115 -12.45 -8.39 7.81
N GLY A 116 -13.27 -7.64 8.54
CA GLY A 116 -12.87 -6.92 9.74
C GLY A 116 -12.79 -7.78 10.99
N PHE A 117 -12.32 -7.16 12.06
CA PHE A 117 -12.13 -7.76 13.38
C PHE A 117 -12.99 -7.10 14.46
N GLU A 118 -13.52 -5.88 14.24
CA GLU A 118 -14.28 -5.18 15.28
C GLU A 118 -15.68 -5.76 15.49
N GLU A 119 -16.33 -6.14 14.38
CA GLU A 119 -17.66 -6.77 14.39
C GLU A 119 -17.68 -8.02 13.50
N GLU A 120 -18.47 -9.02 13.88
CA GLU A 120 -18.64 -10.23 13.08
C GLU A 120 -19.14 -9.87 11.66
N ASN A 121 -18.47 -10.40 10.64
CA ASN A 121 -18.79 -10.15 9.23
C ASN A 121 -18.73 -8.65 8.83
N SER A 122 -17.98 -7.83 9.55
CA SER A 122 -17.67 -6.47 9.13
C SER A 122 -16.78 -6.42 7.88
N LEU A 123 -16.84 -5.30 7.16
CA LEU A 123 -15.86 -4.96 6.14
C LEU A 123 -14.63 -4.32 6.78
N ALA A 124 -13.46 -4.92 6.58
CA ALA A 124 -12.19 -4.40 7.06
C ALA A 124 -11.80 -3.10 6.33
N ARG A 125 -10.97 -2.32 7.03
CA ARG A 125 -10.27 -1.19 6.46
C ARG A 125 -9.09 -1.66 5.62
N SER A 126 -9.20 -1.44 4.32
CA SER A 126 -8.10 -1.52 3.37
C SER A 126 -7.56 -0.11 3.07
N GLY A 127 -6.48 0.00 2.33
CA GLY A 127 -6.04 1.33 1.91
C GLY A 127 -4.67 1.40 1.28
N PHE A 128 -4.35 2.60 0.82
CA PHE A 128 -3.00 2.96 0.39
C PHE A 128 -2.34 3.86 1.41
N PHE A 129 -1.08 3.59 1.70
CA PHE A 129 -0.27 4.32 2.68
C PHE A 129 0.99 4.82 2.01
N TRP A 130 1.36 6.05 2.35
CA TRP A 130 2.56 6.68 1.84
C TRP A 130 3.17 7.62 2.86
N ILE A 131 4.48 7.52 3.06
CA ILE A 131 5.19 8.40 3.99
C ILE A 131 5.10 9.88 3.55
N GLY A 132 5.04 10.14 2.25
CA GLY A 132 4.92 11.48 1.69
C GLY A 132 6.14 12.35 1.99
N ASN A 133 5.92 13.67 2.03
CA ASN A 133 6.96 14.67 2.35
C ASN A 133 7.32 14.76 3.84
N TYR A 134 7.00 13.74 4.65
CA TYR A 134 7.19 13.81 6.10
C TYR A 134 8.64 14.14 6.52
N PHE A 135 9.62 13.67 5.75
CA PHE A 135 11.04 13.87 6.01
C PHE A 135 11.68 15.01 5.20
N ALA A 136 10.89 15.90 4.60
CA ALA A 136 11.40 17.03 3.82
C ALA A 136 12.25 17.99 4.67
N GLU A 137 11.88 18.21 5.93
CA GLU A 137 12.59 19.11 6.85
C GLU A 137 14.00 18.64 7.19
N ILE A 138 14.27 17.33 7.11
CA ILE A 138 15.60 16.74 7.32
C ILE A 138 16.34 16.50 6.00
N GLY A 139 15.92 17.15 4.92
CA GLY A 139 16.59 17.09 3.61
C GLY A 139 16.26 15.86 2.78
N ILE A 140 15.21 15.11 3.11
CA ILE A 140 14.77 13.93 2.36
C ILE A 140 13.32 14.15 1.87
N PRO A 141 13.10 15.08 0.93
CA PRO A 141 11.77 15.31 0.37
C PRO A 141 11.33 14.13 -0.48
N ALA A 142 10.01 13.96 -0.64
CA ALA A 142 9.53 12.94 -1.55
C ALA A 142 9.81 13.32 -3.01
N PRO A 143 10.13 12.34 -3.89
CA PRO A 143 10.26 12.56 -5.32
C PRO A 143 8.99 13.17 -5.92
N ASP A 144 9.15 13.96 -6.98
CA ASP A 144 8.01 14.60 -7.65
C ASP A 144 7.15 13.58 -8.39
N GLU A 145 7.76 12.52 -8.91
CA GLU A 145 7.11 11.35 -9.50
C GLU A 145 6.17 10.69 -8.49
N SER A 146 6.64 10.45 -7.26
CA SER A 146 5.81 9.89 -6.18
C SER A 146 4.60 10.78 -5.86
N LYS A 147 4.78 12.11 -5.81
CA LYS A 147 3.67 13.07 -5.59
C LYS A 147 2.66 13.03 -6.74
N LYS A 148 3.14 13.02 -7.99
CA LYS A 148 2.29 12.97 -9.20
C LYS A 148 1.47 11.68 -9.21
N TRP A 149 2.12 10.54 -8.96
CA TRP A 149 1.47 9.25 -8.91
C TRP A 149 0.46 9.15 -7.76
N TRP A 150 0.80 9.64 -6.56
CA TRP A 150 -0.15 9.69 -5.45
C TRP A 150 -1.42 10.51 -5.79
N ASN A 151 -1.27 11.62 -6.50
CA ASN A 151 -2.41 12.41 -6.97
C ASN A 151 -3.22 11.68 -8.06
N LYS A 152 -2.56 10.91 -8.94
CA LYS A 152 -3.20 10.05 -9.94
C LYS A 152 -4.04 8.96 -9.26
N LEU A 153 -3.48 8.29 -8.25
CA LEU A 153 -4.17 7.30 -7.42
C LEU A 153 -5.40 7.88 -6.72
N LYS A 154 -5.28 9.04 -6.06
CA LYS A 154 -6.43 9.71 -5.43
C LYS A 154 -7.56 10.00 -6.41
N ARG A 155 -7.23 10.42 -7.64
CA ARG A 155 -8.22 10.67 -8.70
C ARG A 155 -8.87 9.36 -9.17
N PHE A 156 -8.09 8.30 -9.34
CA PHE A 156 -8.58 6.96 -9.68
C PHE A 156 -9.58 6.47 -8.61
N VAL A 157 -9.20 6.49 -7.33
CA VAL A 157 -10.06 6.08 -6.23
C VAL A 157 -11.35 6.88 -6.26
N LYS A 158 -11.26 8.22 -6.25
CA LYS A 158 -12.45 9.09 -6.25
C LYS A 158 -13.39 8.85 -7.44
N LYS A 159 -12.85 8.46 -8.61
CA LYS A 159 -13.64 8.18 -9.82
C LYS A 159 -14.38 6.83 -9.74
N ASN A 160 -13.80 5.84 -9.06
CA ASN A 160 -14.27 4.45 -9.07
C ASN A 160 -14.90 3.98 -7.75
N SER A 161 -15.14 4.90 -6.83
CA SER A 161 -15.67 4.58 -5.50
C SER A 161 -16.64 5.66 -5.01
N THR A 162 -17.41 5.31 -4.00
CA THR A 162 -18.31 6.24 -3.30
C THR A 162 -17.64 6.74 -2.02
N GLY A 163 -17.60 8.05 -1.82
CA GLY A 163 -17.09 8.64 -0.59
C GLY A 163 -17.99 8.32 0.60
N ILE A 164 -17.40 7.74 1.65
CA ILE A 164 -18.07 7.43 2.93
C ILE A 164 -17.67 8.50 3.96
N PRO A 165 -18.62 9.26 4.51
CA PRO A 165 -18.33 10.19 5.59
C PRO A 165 -18.00 9.41 6.87
N TRP A 166 -17.09 9.93 7.69
CA TRP A 166 -16.94 9.45 9.06
C TRP A 166 -18.23 9.71 9.85
N SER A 167 -18.52 8.88 10.86
CA SER A 167 -19.64 9.13 11.76
C SER A 167 -19.48 10.53 12.38
N LYS A 168 -20.61 11.22 12.60
CA LYS A 168 -20.61 12.61 13.11
C LYS A 168 -19.87 12.75 14.44
N GLU A 169 -19.76 11.67 15.20
CA GLU A 169 -19.04 11.58 16.49
C GLU A 169 -17.52 11.70 16.34
N LEU A 170 -16.95 11.35 15.18
CA LEU A 170 -15.51 11.42 14.90
C LEU A 170 -15.11 12.64 14.04
N GLY A 171 -16.07 13.50 13.65
CA GLY A 171 -15.80 14.85 13.15
C GLY A 171 -16.39 15.24 11.78
N THR A 172 -16.72 16.54 11.67
CA THR A 172 -17.05 17.46 10.53
C THR A 172 -17.77 16.99 9.25
N GLY A 173 -18.13 15.72 9.06
CA GLY A 173 -18.83 15.26 7.85
C GLY A 173 -17.98 15.25 6.58
N ARG A 174 -16.64 15.35 6.69
CA ARG A 174 -15.72 15.15 5.56
C ARG A 174 -15.70 13.68 5.16
N THR A 175 -15.57 13.40 3.86
CA THR A 175 -15.33 12.05 3.34
C THR A 175 -14.09 11.48 4.01
N GLY A 176 -14.29 10.42 4.78
CA GLY A 176 -13.27 9.77 5.61
C GLY A 176 -12.65 8.56 4.96
N ALA A 177 -13.46 7.85 4.17
CA ALA A 177 -13.08 6.64 3.46
C ALA A 177 -13.78 6.61 2.09
N TYR A 178 -13.42 5.63 1.28
CA TYR A 178 -14.05 5.35 0.00
C TYR A 178 -14.47 3.88 -0.04
N ALA A 179 -15.68 3.59 -0.53
CA ALA A 179 -16.13 2.22 -0.74
C ALA A 179 -16.23 1.95 -2.25
N PHE A 180 -15.58 0.89 -2.73
CA PHE A 180 -15.77 0.43 -4.10
C PHE A 180 -17.15 -0.18 -4.29
N HIS A 181 -17.53 -0.49 -5.54
CA HIS A 181 -18.91 -0.75 -5.91
C HIS A 181 -19.56 -1.90 -5.13
N ASP A 182 -18.87 -3.04 -5.02
CA ASP A 182 -19.40 -4.19 -4.29
C ASP A 182 -19.40 -3.94 -2.78
N ALA A 183 -18.30 -3.46 -2.21
CA ALA A 183 -18.23 -3.03 -0.81
C ALA A 183 -19.35 -2.05 -0.45
N TYR A 184 -19.59 -1.05 -1.29
CA TYR A 184 -20.63 -0.04 -1.08
C TYR A 184 -22.03 -0.65 -1.07
N LYS A 185 -22.33 -1.57 -1.97
CA LYS A 185 -23.60 -2.32 -1.95
C LYS A 185 -23.76 -3.11 -0.67
N GLN A 186 -22.69 -3.77 -0.20
CA GLN A 186 -22.73 -4.52 1.05
C GLN A 186 -22.99 -3.61 2.26
N LEU A 187 -22.34 -2.44 2.31
CA LEU A 187 -22.63 -1.41 3.33
C LEU A 187 -24.09 -0.94 3.28
N GLN A 188 -24.65 -0.73 2.08
CA GLN A 188 -26.05 -0.35 1.91
C GLN A 188 -27.03 -1.44 2.35
N SER A 189 -26.64 -2.71 2.23
CA SER A 189 -27.41 -3.86 2.74
C SER A 189 -27.29 -4.08 4.25
N GLY A 190 -26.49 -3.25 4.95
CA GLY A 190 -26.33 -3.32 6.40
C GLY A 190 -25.14 -4.17 6.86
N ARG A 191 -24.21 -4.56 5.97
CA ARG A 191 -22.94 -5.14 6.42
C ARG A 191 -22.18 -4.09 7.24
N PRO A 192 -21.74 -4.39 8.47
CA PRO A 192 -20.97 -3.46 9.28
C PRO A 192 -19.64 -3.09 8.61
N LYS A 193 -19.00 -2.03 9.10
CA LYS A 193 -17.69 -1.59 8.64
C LYS A 193 -16.80 -1.29 9.82
N ASP A 194 -15.56 -1.71 9.74
CA ASP A 194 -14.57 -1.39 10.77
C ASP A 194 -14.15 0.07 10.66
N VAL A 195 -14.00 0.73 11.80
CA VAL A 195 -13.50 2.11 11.86
C VAL A 195 -12.01 2.15 12.17
N ASN A 196 -11.47 1.12 12.83
CA ASN A 196 -10.03 0.95 13.05
C ASN A 196 -9.44 -0.17 12.18
N LEU A 197 -8.10 -0.20 12.19
CA LEU A 197 -7.27 -1.29 11.66
C LEU A 197 -6.87 -2.21 12.80
#